data_AF-A0A957DGS6-F1
#
_entry.id   AF-A0A957DGS6-F1
#
_cell.length_a   1.000
_cell.length_b   1.000
_cell.length_c   1.000
_cell.angle_alpha   90.00
_cell.angle_beta   90.00
_cell.angle_gamma   90.00
#
_symmetry.space_group_name_H-M   'P 1'
#
loop_
_entity.id
_entity.type
_entity.pdbx_description
1 polymer ?
#
loop_
_entity_poly.entity_id
_entity_poly.type
_entity_poly.pdbx_seq_one_letter_code
_entity_poly.pdbx_strand_id
1 'polypeptide(L)'
;MKPSKMCLLLCAMAATLLLAACRADKPAASHDTTSQSAGENAGIATPTEEIYLPPADKADTPANTVQNFYGWYLDAIKAALTGDRDNPLANGEVARSGYLTPMLMHRVNELVLKFDEQGFVGLDPLWCAGITPPDNFYLDGQFSNNGVPMLLMRTNLPQHAFVVYTQQTGNLWQISDIACAGTPEGVVNSFYLWYLSRLADQGPAALTNGDYRASGFLSAALMEQVDAQVSAGASGDDPFLLTTRTPQGFAATPAENTGGVVLLRLDFGDAGQELRIRLLQEGGFWKIDVIKLANQ
;
A
#
# COMPACT_ATOMS: atom_id res chain seq x y z
N MET A 1 -21.31 -12.34 -51.67
CA MET A 1 -21.12 -12.33 -50.20
C MET A 1 -19.61 -12.28 -49.94
N LYS A 2 -19.12 -11.16 -49.43
CA LYS A 2 -17.70 -10.93 -49.08
C LYS A 2 -17.52 -11.20 -47.58
N PRO A 3 -16.52 -11.97 -47.13
CA PRO A 3 -16.25 -12.10 -45.70
C PRO A 3 -15.41 -10.91 -45.20
N SER A 4 -15.90 -10.31 -44.11
CA SER A 4 -15.30 -9.17 -43.41
C SER A 4 -14.11 -9.61 -42.55
N LYS A 5 -13.03 -8.84 -42.61
CA LYS A 5 -11.88 -8.89 -41.70
C LYS A 5 -12.03 -7.78 -40.67
N MET A 6 -12.01 -8.08 -39.37
CA MET A 6 -11.74 -7.18 -38.24
C MET A 6 -11.88 -8.02 -36.96
N CYS A 7 -11.10 -7.89 -35.89
CA CYS A 7 -9.85 -7.19 -35.62
C CYS A 7 -9.33 -7.86 -34.34
N LEU A 8 -8.19 -8.54 -34.40
CA LEU A 8 -7.54 -9.16 -33.24
C LEU A 8 -6.43 -8.20 -32.80
N LEU A 9 -6.68 -7.40 -31.76
CA LEU A 9 -5.66 -6.51 -31.21
C LEU A 9 -4.88 -7.26 -30.12
N LEU A 10 -3.68 -7.74 -30.47
CA LEU A 10 -2.64 -8.14 -29.53
C LEU A 10 -1.99 -6.87 -28.97
N CYS A 11 -2.02 -6.70 -27.65
CA CYS A 11 -1.13 -5.77 -26.95
C CYS A 11 0.24 -6.43 -26.76
N ALA A 12 1.22 -6.01 -27.55
CA ALA A 12 2.64 -6.23 -27.29
C ALA A 12 3.22 -4.90 -26.76
N MET A 13 3.61 -4.85 -25.48
CA MET A 13 4.44 -3.76 -24.98
C MET A 13 5.90 -4.21 -25.00
N ALA A 14 6.66 -3.63 -25.92
CA ALA A 14 8.12 -3.71 -25.95
C ALA A 14 8.69 -2.46 -25.28
N ALA A 15 9.59 -2.68 -24.33
CA ALA A 15 10.39 -1.66 -23.68
C ALA A 15 11.38 -1.04 -24.69
N THR A 16 11.51 0.29 -24.70
CA THR A 16 12.68 0.95 -25.28
C THR A 16 13.04 2.19 -24.46
N LEU A 17 14.11 2.06 -23.69
CA LEU A 17 14.86 3.17 -23.09
C LEU A 17 15.62 3.89 -24.21
N LEU A 18 15.52 5.23 -24.27
CA LEU A 18 16.44 6.06 -25.04
C LEU A 18 16.81 7.30 -24.21
N LEU A 19 18.08 7.36 -23.82
CA LEU A 19 18.72 8.57 -23.32
C LEU A 19 18.85 9.59 -24.46
N ALA A 20 18.48 10.84 -24.21
CA ALA A 20 19.00 11.98 -24.97
C ALA A 20 19.19 13.17 -24.02
N ALA A 21 20.46 13.53 -23.83
CA ALA A 21 20.88 14.76 -23.20
C ALA A 21 20.79 15.91 -24.21
N CYS A 22 20.11 17.00 -23.86
CA CYS A 22 20.29 18.30 -24.53
C CYS A 22 20.35 19.42 -23.49
N ARG A 23 21.51 20.08 -23.49
CA ARG A 23 21.87 21.31 -22.80
C ARG A 23 21.50 22.49 -23.70
N ALA A 24 20.88 23.54 -23.18
CA ALA A 24 20.79 24.83 -23.87
C ALA A 24 20.68 26.00 -22.88
N ASP A 25 21.38 27.08 -23.21
CA ASP A 25 21.73 28.23 -22.40
C ASP A 25 20.60 29.26 -22.19
N LYS A 26 20.82 30.04 -21.13
CA LYS A 26 20.11 31.24 -20.67
C LYS A 26 20.23 32.40 -21.67
N PRO A 27 19.26 33.33 -21.70
CA PRO A 27 19.64 34.72 -21.45
C PRO A 27 18.70 35.47 -20.50
N ALA A 28 19.28 36.46 -19.84
CA ALA A 28 18.61 37.43 -18.98
C ALA A 28 17.97 38.55 -19.80
N ALA A 29 16.82 39.06 -19.36
CA ALA A 29 16.35 40.39 -19.69
C ALA A 29 15.64 41.00 -18.47
N SER A 30 16.16 42.14 -18.03
CA SER A 30 15.57 43.07 -17.09
C SER A 30 14.46 43.88 -17.76
N HIS A 31 13.38 44.18 -17.05
CA HIS A 31 12.69 45.46 -17.21
C HIS A 31 12.07 45.88 -15.88
N ASP A 32 12.35 47.14 -15.55
CA ASP A 32 11.89 47.88 -14.39
C ASP A 32 10.70 48.79 -14.79
N THR A 33 10.00 49.33 -13.78
CA THR A 33 9.16 50.55 -13.75
C THR A 33 7.62 50.40 -13.53
N THR A 34 7.24 50.53 -12.25
CA THR A 34 6.29 51.52 -11.65
C THR A 34 4.76 51.53 -11.92
N SER A 35 4.02 51.16 -10.85
CA SER A 35 2.92 51.84 -10.09
C SER A 35 1.57 52.34 -10.69
N GLN A 36 0.59 52.45 -9.78
CA GLN A 36 -0.82 52.93 -9.80
C GLN A 36 -1.88 51.94 -10.35
N SER A 37 -3.09 51.78 -9.81
CA SER A 37 -3.99 52.63 -8.99
C SER A 37 -5.04 51.77 -8.25
N ALA A 38 -5.67 52.37 -7.23
CA ALA A 38 -6.77 51.89 -6.40
C ALA A 38 -8.16 51.76 -7.10
N GLY A 39 -9.06 51.03 -6.44
CA GLY A 39 -10.47 50.73 -6.80
C GLY A 39 -10.62 49.21 -6.93
N GLU A 40 -11.51 48.47 -6.30
CA GLU A 40 -12.89 48.74 -5.88
C GLU A 40 -13.31 47.62 -4.91
N ASN A 41 -13.98 47.98 -3.82
CA ASN A 41 -14.33 47.08 -2.73
C ASN A 41 -15.57 46.24 -3.12
N ALA A 42 -15.37 45.19 -3.90
CA ALA A 42 -16.40 44.18 -4.16
C ALA A 42 -16.46 43.22 -2.97
N GLY A 43 -17.61 43.18 -2.30
CA GLY A 43 -17.89 42.20 -1.25
C GLY A 43 -17.70 40.79 -1.78
N ILE A 44 -16.60 40.16 -1.40
CA ILE A 44 -16.35 38.74 -1.63
C ILE A 44 -17.32 38.01 -0.70
N ALA A 45 -18.45 37.58 -1.26
CA ALA A 45 -19.20 36.50 -0.65
C ALA A 45 -18.28 35.27 -0.68
N THR A 46 -17.67 34.95 0.47
CA THR A 46 -16.96 33.70 0.65
C THR A 46 -17.96 32.59 0.31
N PRO A 47 -17.72 31.77 -0.73
CA PRO A 47 -18.51 30.57 -0.91
C PRO A 47 -18.35 29.79 0.38
N THR A 48 -19.46 29.58 1.09
CA THR A 48 -19.48 28.61 2.18
C THR A 48 -19.45 27.26 1.49
N GLU A 49 -18.27 26.89 0.99
CA GLU A 49 -18.00 25.55 0.51
C GLU A 49 -18.18 24.67 1.74
N GLU A 50 -19.34 24.03 1.80
CA GLU A 50 -19.69 23.09 2.85
C GLU A 50 -18.62 22.00 2.78
N ILE A 51 -17.62 22.11 3.65
CA ILE A 51 -16.58 21.10 3.77
C ILE A 51 -17.33 19.85 4.20
N TYR A 52 -17.54 18.93 3.27
CA TYR A 52 -17.92 17.57 3.61
C TYR A 52 -16.73 16.99 4.35
N LEU A 53 -16.70 17.24 5.67
CA LEU A 53 -15.85 16.54 6.59
C LEU A 53 -16.50 15.16 6.72
N PRO A 54 -15.96 14.09 6.10
CA PRO A 54 -16.36 12.77 6.53
C PRO A 54 -16.12 12.68 8.04
N PRO A 55 -16.96 11.96 8.79
CA PRO A 55 -16.98 12.01 10.24
C PRO A 55 -15.69 11.39 10.82
N ALA A 56 -14.63 12.19 10.90
CA ALA A 56 -13.43 11.89 11.68
C ALA A 56 -13.74 11.89 13.19
N ASP A 57 -14.87 12.49 13.59
CA ASP A 57 -15.41 12.55 14.95
C ASP A 57 -15.92 11.20 15.49
N LYS A 58 -15.88 10.12 14.69
CA LYS A 58 -16.27 8.75 15.11
C LYS A 58 -15.16 7.70 15.03
N ALA A 59 -13.93 8.10 14.71
CA ALA A 59 -12.84 7.17 14.50
C ALA A 59 -12.06 6.89 15.80
N ASP A 60 -12.71 6.22 16.74
CA ASP A 60 -12.15 5.95 18.08
C ASP A 60 -11.03 4.89 18.08
N THR A 61 -10.86 4.16 16.98
CA THR A 61 -9.86 3.09 16.84
C THR A 61 -9.16 3.18 15.49
N PRO A 62 -7.92 2.68 15.37
CA PRO A 62 -7.22 2.58 14.08
C PRO A 62 -8.06 1.88 13.01
N ALA A 63 -8.73 0.78 13.36
CA ALA A 63 -9.57 0.01 12.45
C ALA A 63 -10.79 0.80 11.96
N ASN A 64 -11.42 1.58 12.83
CA ASN A 64 -12.54 2.44 12.42
C ASN A 64 -12.06 3.58 11.52
N THR A 65 -10.91 4.21 11.83
CA THR A 65 -10.30 5.23 10.95
C THR A 65 -10.10 4.69 9.54
N VAL A 66 -9.45 3.53 9.42
CA VAL A 66 -9.14 2.92 8.13
C VAL A 66 -10.41 2.51 7.38
N GLN A 67 -11.36 1.84 8.06
CA GLN A 67 -12.62 1.45 7.42
C GLN A 67 -13.45 2.65 6.95
N ASN A 68 -13.55 3.70 7.76
CA ASN A 68 -14.29 4.91 7.39
C ASN A 68 -13.62 5.63 6.21
N PHE A 69 -12.29 5.74 6.22
CA PHE A 69 -11.53 6.32 5.12
C PHE A 69 -11.78 5.55 3.81
N TYR A 70 -11.58 4.24 3.78
CA TYR A 70 -11.73 3.46 2.54
C TYR A 70 -13.19 3.34 2.09
N GLY A 71 -14.16 3.30 3.01
CA GLY A 71 -15.58 3.33 2.67
C GLY A 71 -15.92 4.62 1.90
N TRP A 72 -15.57 5.77 2.47
CA TRP A 72 -15.76 7.06 1.81
C TRP A 72 -14.96 7.19 0.51
N TYR A 73 -13.67 6.83 0.53
CA TYR A 73 -12.75 7.04 -0.59
C TYR A 73 -13.16 6.23 -1.82
N LEU A 74 -13.49 4.95 -1.65
CA LEU A 74 -13.87 4.09 -2.76
C LEU A 74 -15.24 4.48 -3.33
N ASP A 75 -16.18 4.95 -2.50
CA ASP A 75 -17.46 5.48 -2.98
C ASP A 75 -17.25 6.77 -3.81
N ALA A 76 -16.35 7.65 -3.37
CA ALA A 76 -15.99 8.85 -4.11
C ALA A 76 -15.32 8.54 -5.46
N ILE A 77 -14.41 7.55 -5.50
CA ILE A 77 -13.78 7.09 -6.74
C ILE A 77 -14.83 6.47 -7.69
N LYS A 78 -15.75 5.63 -7.18
CA LYS A 78 -16.84 5.05 -7.99
C LYS A 78 -17.72 6.14 -8.63
N ALA A 79 -18.10 7.16 -7.86
CA ALA A 79 -18.85 8.31 -8.38
C ALA A 79 -18.04 9.14 -9.40
N ALA A 80 -16.72 9.24 -9.22
CA ALA A 80 -15.87 9.93 -10.19
C ALA A 80 -15.80 9.21 -11.53
N LEU A 81 -15.81 7.87 -11.53
CA LEU A 81 -15.81 7.07 -12.76
C LEU A 81 -17.11 7.17 -13.56
N THR A 82 -18.23 7.46 -12.91
CA THR A 82 -19.52 7.70 -13.58
C THR A 82 -19.73 9.15 -14.01
N GLY A 83 -18.81 10.05 -13.62
CA GLY A 83 -18.92 11.49 -13.88
C GLY A 83 -19.87 12.21 -12.92
N ASP A 84 -20.31 11.54 -11.85
CA ASP A 84 -21.20 12.11 -10.83
C ASP A 84 -20.44 12.99 -9.81
N ARG A 85 -19.11 12.89 -9.80
CA ARG A 85 -18.21 13.63 -8.89
C ARG A 85 -16.85 13.87 -9.54
N ASP A 86 -16.11 14.86 -9.07
CA ASP A 86 -14.68 14.98 -9.38
C ASP A 86 -13.86 13.92 -8.63
N ASN A 87 -12.70 13.55 -9.17
CA ASN A 87 -11.77 12.64 -8.50
C ASN A 87 -11.31 13.26 -7.16
N PRO A 88 -11.47 12.57 -6.01
CA PRO A 88 -11.15 13.08 -4.68
C PRO A 88 -9.67 13.39 -4.46
N LEU A 89 -8.76 12.77 -5.23
CA LEU A 89 -7.34 13.13 -5.25
C LEU A 89 -7.10 14.45 -5.96
N ALA A 90 -7.79 14.69 -7.08
CA ALA A 90 -7.55 15.85 -7.94
C ALA A 90 -8.18 17.13 -7.37
N ASN A 91 -9.34 17.03 -6.71
CA ASN A 91 -10.06 18.19 -6.15
C ASN A 91 -9.64 18.55 -4.70
N GLY A 92 -8.64 17.84 -4.15
CA GLY A 92 -8.11 18.07 -2.81
C GLY A 92 -9.00 17.62 -1.66
N GLU A 93 -10.09 16.89 -1.90
CA GLU A 93 -10.97 16.38 -0.85
C GLU A 93 -10.24 15.44 0.11
N VAL A 94 -9.35 14.57 -0.40
CA VAL A 94 -8.54 13.69 0.46
C VAL A 94 -7.74 14.49 1.47
N ALA A 95 -7.12 15.60 1.04
CA ALA A 95 -6.35 16.46 1.92
C ALA A 95 -7.21 17.14 3.01
N ARG A 96 -8.48 17.45 2.68
CA ARG A 96 -9.44 18.05 3.63
C ARG A 96 -10.10 17.03 4.56
N SER A 97 -10.01 15.74 4.28
CA SER A 97 -10.70 14.68 5.03
C SER A 97 -10.21 14.50 6.48
N GLY A 98 -8.97 14.87 6.78
CA GLY A 98 -8.34 14.66 8.09
C GLY A 98 -7.93 13.21 8.39
N TYR A 99 -8.24 12.24 7.53
CA TYR A 99 -7.85 10.83 7.73
C TYR A 99 -6.36 10.58 7.53
N LEU A 100 -5.69 11.37 6.70
CA LEU A 100 -4.27 11.19 6.36
C LEU A 100 -3.42 12.15 7.18
N THR A 101 -2.25 11.68 7.57
CA THR A 101 -1.21 12.55 8.13
C THR A 101 -0.73 13.56 7.10
N PRO A 102 -0.24 14.75 7.51
CA PRO A 102 0.35 15.72 6.58
C PRO A 102 1.49 15.14 5.75
N MET A 103 2.30 14.27 6.35
CA MET A 103 3.44 13.63 5.68
C MET A 103 2.98 12.67 4.56
N LEU A 104 1.96 11.84 4.83
CA LEU A 104 1.40 10.98 3.79
C LEU A 104 0.78 11.80 2.67
N MET A 105 0.00 12.83 3.00
CA MET A 105 -0.63 13.68 1.99
C MET A 105 0.41 14.38 1.11
N HIS A 106 1.53 14.82 1.69
CA HIS A 106 2.64 15.37 0.91
C HIS A 106 3.19 14.37 -0.10
N ARG A 107 3.46 13.12 0.31
CA ARG A 107 3.94 12.05 -0.59
C ARG A 107 2.93 11.71 -1.69
N VAL A 108 1.63 11.67 -1.35
CA VAL A 108 0.57 11.42 -2.33
C VAL A 108 0.54 12.52 -3.38
N ASN A 109 0.63 13.78 -2.98
CA ASN A 109 0.68 14.91 -3.91
C ASN A 109 1.90 14.84 -4.83
N GLU A 110 3.08 14.48 -4.31
CA GLU A 110 4.28 14.29 -5.13
C GLU A 110 4.13 13.16 -6.16
N LEU A 111 3.40 12.10 -5.83
CA LEU A 111 3.12 11.00 -6.76
C LEU A 111 2.11 11.41 -7.83
N VAL A 112 1.04 12.11 -7.46
CA VAL A 112 0.03 12.61 -8.39
C VAL A 112 0.65 13.58 -9.41
N LEU A 113 1.49 14.52 -8.97
CA LEU A 113 2.19 15.44 -9.86
C LEU A 113 3.05 14.72 -10.91
N LYS A 114 3.70 13.62 -10.53
CA LYS A 114 4.52 12.82 -11.46
C LYS A 114 3.68 12.11 -12.52
N PHE A 115 2.42 11.76 -12.22
CA PHE A 115 1.53 11.16 -13.21
C PHE A 115 1.19 12.16 -14.33
N ASP A 116 0.94 13.41 -13.97
CA ASP A 116 0.65 14.49 -14.92
C ASP A 116 1.87 14.81 -15.82
N GLU A 117 3.08 14.81 -15.24
CA GLU A 117 4.31 15.13 -15.98
C GLU A 117 4.73 14.02 -16.97
N GLN A 118 4.47 12.76 -16.65
CA GLN A 118 5.02 11.62 -17.41
C GLN A 118 3.98 10.88 -18.27
N GLY A 119 2.70 11.29 -18.24
CA GLY A 119 1.61 10.58 -18.92
C GLY A 119 1.45 9.13 -18.44
N PHE A 120 1.94 8.84 -17.23
CA PHE A 120 1.91 7.51 -16.65
C PHE A 120 0.52 7.25 -16.10
N VAL A 121 -0.13 6.16 -16.53
CA VAL A 121 -1.38 5.70 -15.91
C VAL A 121 -0.99 5.03 -14.60
N GLY A 122 -0.81 5.86 -13.57
CA GLY A 122 -0.37 5.44 -12.25
C GLY A 122 -1.34 4.50 -11.55
N LEU A 123 -0.79 3.64 -10.70
CA LEU A 123 -1.58 3.04 -9.63
C LEU A 123 -1.97 4.15 -8.67
N ASP A 124 -3.21 4.12 -8.19
CA ASP A 124 -3.64 4.99 -7.12
C ASP A 124 -2.83 4.65 -5.85
N PRO A 125 -2.08 5.62 -5.30
CA PRO A 125 -1.19 5.37 -4.17
C PRO A 125 -1.94 5.07 -2.86
N LEU A 126 -3.23 5.39 -2.78
CA LEU A 126 -4.03 5.20 -1.58
C LEU A 126 -4.72 3.84 -1.54
N TRP A 127 -4.91 3.13 -2.64
CA TRP A 127 -5.49 1.79 -2.60
C TRP A 127 -4.69 0.73 -3.36
N CYS A 128 -3.55 1.09 -3.95
CA CYS A 128 -2.57 0.18 -4.52
C CYS A 128 -2.99 -0.57 -5.81
N ALA A 129 -3.94 -0.03 -6.56
CA ALA A 129 -4.34 -0.60 -7.83
C ALA A 129 -4.80 0.47 -8.84
N GLY A 130 -5.25 0.01 -10.02
CA GLY A 130 -5.52 0.86 -11.18
C GLY A 130 -6.79 1.70 -11.06
N ILE A 131 -7.48 1.89 -12.18
CA ILE A 131 -8.64 2.80 -12.24
C ILE A 131 -9.91 2.15 -11.69
N THR A 132 -10.06 0.82 -11.79
CA THR A 132 -11.30 0.13 -11.39
C THR A 132 -11.28 -0.19 -9.89
N PRO A 133 -12.05 0.52 -9.05
CA PRO A 133 -12.13 0.22 -7.62
C PRO A 133 -12.76 -1.15 -7.40
N PRO A 134 -12.44 -1.81 -6.27
CA PRO A 134 -13.07 -3.06 -5.92
C PRO A 134 -14.55 -2.85 -5.54
N ASP A 135 -15.35 -3.90 -5.69
CA ASP A 135 -16.72 -3.87 -5.16
C ASP A 135 -16.68 -3.85 -3.63
N ASN A 136 -15.75 -4.62 -3.04
CA ASN A 136 -15.66 -4.82 -1.60
C ASN A 136 -14.20 -4.77 -1.13
N PHE A 137 -14.03 -4.29 0.10
CA PHE A 137 -12.79 -4.39 0.86
C PHE A 137 -13.10 -4.89 2.26
N TYR A 138 -12.10 -5.47 2.93
CA TYR A 138 -12.24 -5.99 4.28
C TYR A 138 -10.90 -5.97 5.02
N LEU A 139 -10.99 -5.84 6.35
CA LEU A 139 -9.85 -5.97 7.26
C LEU A 139 -9.55 -7.46 7.44
N ASP A 140 -8.35 -7.89 7.04
CA ASP A 140 -7.93 -9.30 7.10
C ASP A 140 -6.99 -9.61 8.28
N GLY A 141 -6.40 -8.57 8.89
CA GLY A 141 -5.59 -8.69 10.08
C GLY A 141 -5.20 -7.34 10.67
N GLN A 142 -5.00 -7.31 11.98
CA GLN A 142 -4.45 -6.17 12.71
C GLN A 142 -3.33 -6.66 13.63
N PHE A 143 -2.22 -5.93 13.64
CA PHE A 143 -1.09 -6.22 14.52
C PHE A 143 -0.51 -4.93 15.09
N SER A 144 -0.09 -4.95 16.35
CA SER A 144 0.55 -3.82 17.03
C SER A 144 2.07 -3.96 16.93
N ASN A 145 2.66 -3.36 15.90
CA ASN A 145 4.09 -3.42 15.62
C ASN A 145 4.86 -2.46 16.55
N ASN A 146 5.50 -3.00 17.60
CA ASN A 146 6.18 -2.22 18.64
C ASN A 146 5.27 -1.11 19.23
N GLY A 147 3.98 -1.42 19.42
CA GLY A 147 2.97 -0.47 19.94
C GLY A 147 2.30 0.39 18.88
N VAL A 148 2.71 0.31 17.61
CA VAL A 148 2.11 1.06 16.49
C VAL A 148 1.14 0.15 15.72
N PRO A 149 -0.17 0.46 15.67
CA PRO A 149 -1.13 -0.36 14.95
C PRO A 149 -0.93 -0.33 13.44
N MET A 150 -0.89 -1.52 12.85
CA MET A 150 -0.85 -1.75 11.41
C MET A 150 -2.01 -2.68 11.02
N LEU A 151 -2.60 -2.44 9.85
CA LEU A 151 -3.80 -3.13 9.37
C LEU A 151 -3.57 -3.70 7.97
N LEU A 152 -3.92 -4.97 7.75
CA LEU A 152 -3.92 -5.58 6.42
C LEU A 152 -5.32 -5.45 5.85
N MET A 153 -5.40 -4.72 4.74
CA MET A 153 -6.61 -4.61 3.97
C MET A 153 -6.54 -5.55 2.78
N ARG A 154 -7.67 -6.18 2.46
CA ARG A 154 -7.87 -6.94 1.23
C ARG A 154 -9.08 -6.44 0.48
N THR A 155 -9.14 -6.81 -0.79
CA THR A 155 -10.28 -6.54 -1.65
C THR A 155 -10.77 -7.81 -2.32
N ASN A 156 -11.89 -7.75 -3.04
CA ASN A 156 -12.34 -8.85 -3.88
C ASN A 156 -11.54 -9.03 -5.18
N LEU A 157 -10.56 -8.16 -5.46
CA LEU A 157 -9.67 -8.34 -6.60
C LEU A 157 -8.62 -9.43 -6.30
N PRO A 158 -8.28 -10.29 -7.29
CA PRO A 158 -7.33 -11.38 -7.09
C PRO A 158 -5.98 -10.90 -6.55
N GLN A 159 -5.57 -11.46 -5.41
CA GLN A 159 -4.30 -11.17 -4.72
C GLN A 159 -4.04 -9.69 -4.42
N HIS A 160 -5.10 -8.88 -4.35
CA HIS A 160 -4.97 -7.47 -4.05
C HIS A 160 -5.09 -7.22 -2.54
N ALA A 161 -3.97 -6.79 -1.96
CA ALA A 161 -3.83 -6.49 -0.55
C ALA A 161 -2.85 -5.32 -0.35
N PHE A 162 -2.98 -4.63 0.78
CA PHE A 162 -2.07 -3.57 1.17
C PHE A 162 -2.08 -3.38 2.69
N VAL A 163 -0.95 -2.95 3.22
CA VAL A 163 -0.80 -2.65 4.65
C VAL A 163 -0.99 -1.17 4.87
N VAL A 164 -1.83 -0.83 5.84
CA VAL A 164 -2.11 0.54 6.26
C VAL A 164 -1.43 0.76 7.61
N TYR A 165 -0.53 1.73 7.65
CA TYR A 165 0.14 2.17 8.87
C TYR A 165 -0.66 3.31 9.47
N THR A 166 -0.88 3.25 10.77
CA THR A 166 -1.61 4.29 11.48
C THR A 166 -0.74 4.93 12.55
N GLN A 167 -1.03 6.19 12.86
CA GLN A 167 -0.44 6.89 13.99
C GLN A 167 -1.50 7.72 14.69
N GLN A 168 -1.31 7.94 15.97
CA GLN A 168 -2.16 8.85 16.74
C GLN A 168 -1.55 10.25 16.70
N THR A 169 -2.32 11.22 16.19
CA THR A 169 -1.96 12.65 16.14
C THR A 169 -2.94 13.42 17.00
N GLY A 170 -2.53 13.79 18.22
CA GLY A 170 -3.46 14.33 19.22
C GLY A 170 -4.49 13.28 19.65
N ASN A 171 -5.77 13.60 19.50
CA ASN A 171 -6.88 12.68 19.85
C ASN A 171 -7.40 11.87 18.66
N LEU A 172 -6.75 11.97 17.48
CA LEU A 172 -7.22 11.33 16.26
C LEU A 172 -6.24 10.28 15.78
N TRP A 173 -6.76 9.14 15.34
CA TRP A 173 -6.02 8.18 14.54
C TRP A 173 -5.99 8.62 13.08
N GLN A 174 -4.82 8.57 12.46
CA GLN A 174 -4.61 8.93 11.07
C GLN A 174 -3.78 7.87 10.35
N ILE A 175 -3.96 7.78 9.03
CA ILE A 175 -3.16 6.95 8.13
C ILE A 175 -1.83 7.65 7.86
N SER A 176 -0.73 7.02 8.26
CA SER A 176 0.62 7.55 8.15
C SER A 176 1.37 7.01 6.94
N ASP A 177 1.08 5.79 6.52
CA ASP A 177 1.69 5.16 5.34
C ASP A 177 0.82 4.04 4.77
N ILE A 178 1.11 3.65 3.52
CA ILE A 178 0.46 2.55 2.81
C ILE A 178 1.54 1.77 2.05
N ALA A 179 1.61 0.46 2.28
CA ALA A 179 2.51 -0.44 1.56
C ALA A 179 1.71 -1.42 0.68
N CYS A 180 1.89 -1.31 -0.63
CA CYS A 180 1.22 -2.14 -1.62
C CYS A 180 1.82 -3.55 -1.72
N ALA A 181 1.01 -4.61 -1.71
CA ALA A 181 1.51 -5.98 -1.89
C ALA A 181 2.02 -6.30 -3.31
N GLY A 182 2.07 -5.31 -4.21
CA GLY A 182 2.63 -5.45 -5.56
C GLY A 182 4.16 -5.46 -5.63
N THR A 183 4.86 -5.15 -4.52
CA THR A 183 6.33 -5.21 -4.43
C THR A 183 6.78 -6.36 -3.52
N PRO A 184 8.04 -6.84 -3.64
CA PRO A 184 8.57 -7.86 -2.75
C PRO A 184 8.42 -7.53 -1.26
N GLU A 185 8.76 -6.29 -0.88
CA GLU A 185 8.65 -5.80 0.50
C GLU A 185 7.20 -5.74 0.95
N GLY A 186 6.29 -5.31 0.07
CA GLY A 186 4.86 -5.27 0.33
C GLY A 186 4.26 -6.64 0.60
N VAL A 187 4.69 -7.68 -0.16
CA VAL A 187 4.29 -9.07 0.11
C VAL A 187 4.78 -9.55 1.46
N VAL A 188 6.05 -9.27 1.81
CA VAL A 188 6.59 -9.64 3.13
C VAL A 188 5.85 -8.93 4.25
N ASN A 189 5.63 -7.62 4.14
CA ASN A 189 4.87 -6.86 5.13
C ASN A 189 3.45 -7.40 5.29
N SER A 190 2.77 -7.71 4.19
CA SER A 190 1.41 -8.25 4.21
C SER A 190 1.35 -9.64 4.85
N PHE A 191 2.28 -10.53 4.49
CA PHE A 191 2.34 -11.87 5.06
C PHE A 191 2.64 -11.86 6.56
N TYR A 192 3.67 -11.12 7.00
CA TYR A 192 4.04 -11.12 8.43
C TYR A 192 3.01 -10.40 9.28
N LEU A 193 2.37 -9.34 8.79
CA LEU A 193 1.24 -8.75 9.50
C LEU A 193 0.08 -9.75 9.64
N TRP A 194 -0.30 -10.40 8.53
CA TRP A 194 -1.34 -11.42 8.53
C TRP A 194 -1.00 -12.53 9.52
N TYR A 195 0.21 -13.11 9.43
CA TYR A 195 0.63 -14.23 10.23
C TYR A 195 0.67 -13.90 11.72
N LEU A 196 1.25 -12.76 12.09
CA LEU A 196 1.33 -12.32 13.49
C LEU A 196 -0.05 -11.97 14.05
N SER A 197 -0.98 -11.46 13.24
CA SER A 197 -2.37 -11.27 13.67
C SER A 197 -3.04 -12.61 13.99
N ARG A 198 -2.84 -13.64 13.17
CA ARG A 198 -3.38 -14.99 13.44
C ARG A 198 -2.72 -15.65 14.64
N LEU A 199 -1.42 -15.47 14.84
CA LEU A 199 -0.74 -15.93 16.04
C LEU A 199 -1.26 -15.24 17.31
N ALA A 200 -1.57 -13.95 17.25
CA ALA A 200 -2.16 -13.23 18.38
C ALA A 200 -3.58 -13.76 18.73
N ASP A 201 -4.38 -14.07 17.71
CA ASP A 201 -5.76 -14.53 17.88
C ASP A 201 -5.88 -16.02 18.23
N GLN A 202 -5.08 -16.87 17.58
CA GLN A 202 -5.21 -18.34 17.63
C GLN A 202 -4.02 -19.03 18.30
N GLY A 203 -2.94 -18.31 18.62
CA GLY A 203 -1.69 -18.91 19.07
C GLY A 203 -1.08 -19.87 18.04
N PRO A 204 -0.35 -20.90 18.48
CA PRO A 204 0.27 -21.90 17.59
C PRO A 204 -0.72 -22.64 16.67
N ALA A 205 -2.02 -22.60 16.98
CA ALA A 205 -3.04 -23.22 16.15
C ALA A 205 -3.11 -22.61 14.74
N ALA A 206 -2.70 -21.35 14.57
CA ALA A 206 -2.63 -20.71 13.25
C ALA A 206 -1.76 -21.50 12.25
N LEU A 207 -0.69 -22.14 12.75
CA LEU A 207 0.18 -22.98 11.94
C LEU A 207 -0.44 -24.38 11.74
N THR A 208 -0.92 -25.02 12.81
CA THR A 208 -1.43 -26.42 12.72
C THR A 208 -2.74 -26.53 11.95
N ASN A 209 -3.58 -25.48 11.95
CA ASN A 209 -4.78 -25.40 11.13
C ASN A 209 -4.43 -25.21 9.64
N GLY A 210 -3.22 -24.70 9.38
CA GLY A 210 -2.70 -24.45 8.04
C GLY A 210 -3.44 -23.35 7.29
N ASP A 211 -3.92 -22.35 8.04
CA ASP A 211 -4.55 -21.13 7.51
C ASP A 211 -3.64 -20.42 6.50
N TYR A 212 -2.31 -20.57 6.63
CA TYR A 212 -1.31 -19.96 5.76
C TYR A 212 -1.46 -20.36 4.30
N ARG A 213 -2.06 -21.53 4.01
CA ARG A 213 -2.31 -21.99 2.65
C ARG A 213 -3.30 -21.08 1.90
N ALA A 214 -4.22 -20.47 2.62
CA ALA A 214 -5.20 -19.54 2.06
C ALA A 214 -4.71 -18.08 2.02
N SER A 215 -3.54 -17.78 2.60
CA SER A 215 -3.02 -16.40 2.65
C SER A 215 -2.75 -15.81 1.27
N GLY A 216 -2.38 -16.63 0.29
CA GLY A 216 -2.02 -16.17 -1.05
C GLY A 216 -0.68 -15.43 -1.11
N PHE A 217 0.15 -15.46 -0.07
CA PHE A 217 1.48 -14.82 -0.09
C PHE A 217 2.64 -15.80 -0.27
N LEU A 218 2.40 -17.10 -0.13
CA LEU A 218 3.43 -18.14 -0.14
C LEU A 218 3.46 -18.86 -1.49
N SER A 219 4.65 -19.29 -1.93
CA SER A 219 4.81 -20.16 -3.09
C SER A 219 4.30 -21.56 -2.77
N ALA A 220 3.92 -22.31 -3.82
CA ALA A 220 3.51 -23.71 -3.64
C ALA A 220 4.62 -24.55 -2.97
N ALA A 221 5.87 -24.32 -3.36
CA ALA A 221 7.03 -25.05 -2.84
C ALA A 221 7.30 -24.77 -1.35
N LEU A 222 7.13 -23.52 -0.90
CA LEU A 222 7.27 -23.20 0.52
C LEU A 222 6.13 -23.81 1.34
N MET A 223 4.89 -23.75 0.84
CA MET A 223 3.76 -24.37 1.53
C MET A 223 3.97 -25.87 1.75
N GLU A 224 4.43 -26.60 0.72
CA GLU A 224 4.75 -28.02 0.83
C GLU A 224 5.83 -28.31 1.88
N GLN A 225 6.88 -27.47 1.95
CA GLN A 225 7.93 -27.59 2.97
C GLN A 225 7.38 -27.38 4.38
N VAL A 226 6.54 -26.36 4.59
CA VAL A 226 5.92 -26.10 5.89
C VAL A 226 4.97 -27.23 6.26
N ASP A 227 4.18 -27.74 5.32
CA ASP A 227 3.28 -28.87 5.52
C ASP A 227 4.01 -30.12 6.00
N ALA A 228 5.16 -30.43 5.39
CA ALA A 228 5.99 -31.55 5.79
C ALA A 228 6.53 -31.36 7.23
N GLN A 229 6.97 -30.16 7.59
CA GLN A 229 7.47 -29.86 8.94
C GLN A 229 6.38 -29.98 10.01
N VAL A 230 5.19 -29.43 9.74
CA VAL A 230 4.03 -29.50 10.64
C VAL A 230 3.58 -30.96 10.80
N SER A 231 3.50 -31.71 9.69
CA SER A 231 3.07 -33.12 9.71
C SER A 231 4.05 -34.05 10.44
N ALA A 232 5.36 -33.71 10.41
CA ALA A 232 6.38 -34.44 11.16
C ALA A 232 6.26 -34.24 12.69
N GLY A 233 5.33 -33.40 13.16
CA GLY A 233 5.18 -33.09 14.58
C GLY A 233 6.40 -32.40 15.15
N ALA A 234 7.15 -31.66 14.32
CA ALA A 234 8.35 -30.98 14.75
C ALA A 234 8.01 -30.03 15.91
N SER A 235 8.48 -30.38 17.12
CA SER A 235 8.44 -29.52 18.31
C SER A 235 9.46 -28.39 18.25
N GLY A 236 9.73 -27.90 17.04
CA GLY A 236 10.83 -27.02 16.70
C GLY A 236 10.43 -25.56 16.61
N ASP A 237 11.33 -24.78 16.04
CA ASP A 237 11.10 -23.38 15.71
C ASP A 237 9.93 -23.23 14.73
N ASP A 238 9.19 -22.12 14.86
CA ASP A 238 8.18 -21.73 13.90
C ASP A 238 8.82 -21.59 12.50
N PRO A 239 8.27 -22.21 11.45
CA PRO A 239 8.89 -22.26 10.12
C PRO A 239 8.96 -20.90 9.42
N PHE A 240 8.12 -19.95 9.82
CA PHE A 240 8.12 -18.59 9.30
C PHE A 240 8.99 -17.67 10.15
N LEU A 241 9.01 -17.85 11.48
CA LEU A 241 9.79 -16.99 12.37
C LEU A 241 11.24 -17.48 12.57
N LEU A 242 11.51 -18.76 12.30
CA LEU A 242 12.76 -19.47 12.63
C LEU A 242 13.16 -19.28 14.10
N THR A 243 12.18 -19.29 14.98
CA THR A 243 12.34 -19.28 16.45
C THR A 243 11.03 -19.75 17.10
N THR A 244 11.09 -20.12 18.38
CA THR A 244 9.90 -20.40 19.21
C THR A 244 9.26 -19.14 19.81
N ARG A 245 9.90 -17.97 19.69
CA ARG A 245 9.40 -16.70 20.24
C ARG A 245 8.48 -15.98 19.25
N THR A 246 7.46 -15.30 19.76
CA THR A 246 6.65 -14.38 18.97
C THR A 246 7.26 -12.97 19.02
N PRO A 247 7.51 -12.31 17.87
CA PRO A 247 8.06 -10.96 17.84
C PRO A 247 7.02 -9.93 18.28
N GLN A 248 7.50 -8.85 18.90
CA GLN A 248 6.72 -7.65 19.25
C GLN A 248 6.58 -6.70 18.05
N GLY A 249 7.49 -6.82 17.07
CA GLY A 249 7.50 -5.98 15.90
C GLY A 249 8.31 -6.57 14.75
N PHE A 250 8.19 -5.96 13.59
CA PHE A 250 9.00 -6.31 12.43
C PHE A 250 9.18 -5.13 11.48
N ALA A 251 10.23 -5.21 10.67
CA ALA A 251 10.50 -4.27 9.58
C ALA A 251 11.08 -5.01 8.37
N ALA A 252 10.43 -4.87 7.22
CA ALA A 252 10.90 -5.41 5.94
C ALA A 252 11.60 -4.32 5.14
N THR A 253 12.81 -4.59 4.65
CA THR A 253 13.57 -3.70 3.78
C THR A 253 14.04 -4.45 2.52
N PRO A 254 14.13 -3.76 1.37
CA PRO A 254 14.72 -4.35 0.17
C PRO A 254 16.16 -4.78 0.47
N ALA A 255 16.55 -5.98 0.03
CA ALA A 255 17.97 -6.30 -0.06
C ALA A 255 18.55 -5.60 -1.31
N GLU A 256 19.67 -4.91 -1.15
CA GLU A 256 20.28 -4.17 -2.26
C GLU A 256 20.49 -5.05 -3.50
N ASN A 257 20.17 -4.50 -4.67
CA ASN A 257 20.48 -5.06 -6.00
C ASN A 257 19.94 -6.47 -6.29
N THR A 258 18.99 -6.99 -5.52
CA THR A 258 18.44 -8.33 -5.69
C THR A 258 16.93 -8.25 -5.80
N GLY A 259 16.42 -7.97 -7.01
CA GLY A 259 14.98 -7.97 -7.27
C GLY A 259 14.36 -9.28 -6.80
N GLY A 260 13.55 -9.22 -5.74
CA GLY A 260 12.94 -10.40 -5.11
C GLY A 260 13.66 -10.93 -3.86
N VAL A 261 14.54 -10.16 -3.21
CA VAL A 261 15.03 -10.50 -1.86
C VAL A 261 14.73 -9.36 -0.89
N VAL A 262 14.23 -9.72 0.28
CA VAL A 262 13.85 -8.82 1.36
C VAL A 262 14.59 -9.24 2.62
N LEU A 263 15.16 -8.26 3.33
CA LEU A 263 15.64 -8.45 4.70
C LEU A 263 14.50 -8.13 5.64
N LEU A 264 14.14 -9.08 6.49
CA LEU A 264 13.12 -8.91 7.50
C LEU A 264 13.76 -8.94 8.87
N ARG A 265 13.71 -7.81 9.58
CA ARG A 265 14.05 -7.75 10.99
C ARG A 265 12.81 -8.08 11.82
N LEU A 266 12.93 -9.06 12.70
CA LEU A 266 11.97 -9.38 13.75
C LEU A 266 12.49 -8.83 15.09
N ASP A 267 11.67 -8.08 15.81
CA ASP A 267 12.01 -7.49 17.10
C ASP A 267 11.38 -8.27 18.26
N PHE A 268 12.18 -8.62 19.26
CA PHE A 268 11.76 -9.35 20.46
C PHE A 268 12.01 -8.53 21.73
N GLY A 269 11.88 -7.20 21.64
CA GLY A 269 12.25 -6.26 22.70
C GLY A 269 13.70 -5.80 22.57
N ASP A 270 14.57 -6.24 23.47
CA ASP A 270 16.00 -5.90 23.51
C ASP A 270 16.86 -6.68 22.50
N ALA A 271 16.29 -7.75 21.92
CA ALA A 271 16.93 -8.58 20.90
C ALA A 271 16.20 -8.48 19.56
N GLY A 272 16.94 -8.66 18.46
CA GLY A 272 16.40 -8.79 17.11
C GLY A 272 16.91 -10.03 16.40
N GLN A 273 16.15 -10.51 15.42
CA GLN A 273 16.56 -11.57 14.49
C GLN A 273 16.33 -11.07 13.07
N GLU A 274 17.31 -11.24 12.19
CA GLU A 274 17.15 -10.90 10.78
C GLU A 274 16.99 -12.16 9.94
N LEU A 275 15.96 -12.16 9.11
CA LEU A 275 15.65 -13.18 8.14
C LEU A 275 15.94 -12.66 6.73
N ARG A 276 16.55 -13.50 5.90
CA ARG A 276 16.68 -13.27 4.47
C ARG A 276 15.55 -14.01 3.76
N ILE A 277 14.63 -13.25 3.16
CA ILE A 277 13.45 -13.77 2.50
C ILE A 277 13.64 -13.64 0.99
N ARG A 278 13.60 -14.78 0.29
CA ARG A 278 13.58 -14.79 -1.18
C ARG A 278 12.15 -14.96 -1.66
N LEU A 279 11.80 -14.15 -2.64
CA LEU A 279 10.54 -14.19 -3.36
C LEU A 279 10.77 -14.60 -4.81
N LEU A 280 9.73 -15.15 -5.42
CA LEU A 280 9.65 -15.40 -6.86
C LEU A 280 8.33 -14.90 -7.40
N GLN A 281 8.22 -14.77 -8.73
CA GLN A 281 6.93 -14.53 -9.36
C GLN A 281 6.25 -15.85 -9.73
N GLU A 282 5.04 -16.05 -9.23
CA GLU A 282 4.17 -17.20 -9.56
C GLU A 282 2.82 -16.67 -10.04
N GLY A 283 2.44 -17.00 -11.27
CA GLY A 283 1.18 -16.52 -11.86
C GLY A 283 1.08 -14.99 -11.99
N GLY A 284 2.22 -14.29 -12.10
CA GLY A 284 2.29 -12.84 -12.19
C GLY A 284 2.31 -12.11 -10.84
N PHE A 285 2.34 -12.84 -9.72
CA PHE A 285 2.36 -12.26 -8.38
C PHE A 285 3.62 -12.66 -7.63
N TRP A 286 4.13 -11.75 -6.79
CA TRP A 286 5.24 -12.07 -5.88
C TRP A 286 4.78 -13.05 -4.80
N LYS A 287 5.59 -14.08 -4.54
CA LYS A 287 5.36 -15.09 -3.52
C LYS A 287 6.62 -15.31 -2.71
N ILE A 288 6.48 -15.45 -1.39
CA ILE A 288 7.58 -15.87 -0.51
C ILE A 288 7.89 -17.34 -0.79
N ASP A 289 9.15 -17.61 -1.12
CA ASP A 289 9.60 -18.93 -1.56
C ASP A 289 10.61 -19.56 -0.61
N VAL A 290 11.48 -18.75 -0.01
CA VAL A 290 12.47 -19.23 0.96
C VAL A 290 12.61 -18.23 2.10
N ILE A 291 12.68 -18.77 3.32
CA ILE A 291 12.95 -18.04 4.55
C ILE A 291 14.17 -18.67 5.21
N LYS A 292 15.19 -17.87 5.52
CA LYS A 292 16.42 -18.30 6.21
C LYS A 292 16.88 -17.23 7.18
N LEU A 293 17.70 -17.60 8.16
CA LEU A 293 18.46 -16.63 8.95
C LEU A 293 19.40 -15.85 8.02
N ALA A 294 19.53 -14.54 8.19
CA ALA A 294 20.33 -13.70 7.28
C ALA A 294 21.83 -14.07 7.26
N ASN A 295 22.33 -14.70 8.33
CA ASN A 295 23.73 -15.11 8.48
C ASN A 295 24.02 -16.55 8.01
N GLN A 296 23.09 -17.20 7.29
CA GLN A 296 23.20 -18.56 6.76
C GLN A 296 23.06 -18.58 5.23
#